data_AF-A0A077KD41-F1
#
_entry.id   AF-A0A077KD41-F1
#
_cell.length_a   1.000
_cell.length_b   1.000
_cell.length_c   1.000
_cell.angle_alpha   90.00
_cell.angle_beta   90.00
_cell.angle_gamma   90.00
#
_symmetry.space_group_name_H-M   'P 1'
#
loop_
_entity.id
_entity.type
_entity.pdbx_description
1 polymer ?
#
loop_
_entity_poly.entity_id
_entity_poly.type
_entity_poly.pdbx_seq_one_letter_code
_entity_poly.pdbx_strand_id
1 'polypeptide(L)'
;MVFRNAPKLNAHIFEVLKKKTIMEYKVIPFVATANQQNMSAKNIAEQLDNLIKVHTNDGWEYIRLESVSTYIQPVEGCFGLGHKPGYMTSYQMVVFSKGENEKSINSSY
;
A
#
# COMPACT_ATOMS: atom_id res chain seq x y z
N MET A 1 15.35 37.26 42.73
CA MET A 1 15.58 35.80 42.88
C MET A 1 14.86 35.12 41.73
N VAL A 2 15.61 34.60 40.76
CA VAL A 2 15.09 34.06 39.49
C VAL A 2 14.80 32.58 39.67
N PHE A 3 13.53 32.19 39.67
CA PHE A 3 13.15 30.78 39.52
C PHE A 3 13.14 30.42 38.03
N ARG A 4 14.29 29.99 37.51
CA ARG A 4 14.34 29.18 36.30
C ARG A 4 14.57 27.74 36.74
N ASN A 5 13.55 26.89 36.61
CA ASN A 5 13.68 25.49 36.18
C ASN A 5 12.38 24.71 36.33
N ALA A 6 11.75 24.37 35.20
CA ALA A 6 11.26 23.03 34.94
C ALA A 6 10.89 22.87 33.45
N PRO A 7 11.64 22.04 32.69
CA PRO A 7 11.00 21.26 31.63
C PRO A 7 11.55 19.82 31.53
N LYS A 8 11.98 19.19 32.64
CA LYS A 8 12.62 17.86 32.58
C LYS A 8 11.68 16.66 32.81
N LEU A 9 10.50 16.87 33.40
CA LEU A 9 9.60 15.74 33.73
C LEU A 9 8.80 15.23 32.50
N ASN A 10 8.56 16.08 31.50
CA ASN A 10 7.79 15.68 30.32
C ASN A 10 8.62 14.92 29.28
N ALA A 11 9.92 15.19 29.13
CA ALA A 11 10.73 14.56 28.07
C ALA A 11 10.79 13.03 28.23
N HIS A 12 10.88 12.52 29.46
CA HIS A 12 11.01 11.09 29.71
C HIS A 12 9.68 10.34 29.51
N ILE A 13 8.53 10.96 29.83
CA ILE A 13 7.21 10.40 29.55
C ILE A 13 6.94 10.38 28.03
N PHE A 14 7.36 11.42 27.31
CA PHE A 14 7.26 11.48 25.85
C PHE A 14 8.17 10.46 25.14
N GLU A 15 9.33 10.14 25.71
CA GLU A 15 10.23 9.11 25.19
C GLU A 15 9.67 7.69 25.39
N VAL A 16 9.05 7.41 26.55
CA VAL A 16 8.35 6.15 26.83
C VAL A 16 7.14 5.94 25.90
N LEU A 17 6.52 7.01 25.38
CA LEU A 17 5.39 6.95 24.45
C LEU A 17 5.79 6.92 22.97
N LYS A 18 7.06 7.15 22.61
CA LYS A 18 7.57 6.87 21.26
C LYS A 18 7.83 5.37 21.09
N LYS A 19 6.76 4.59 21.24
CA LYS A 19 6.73 3.20 20.79
C LYS A 19 6.99 3.22 19.30
N LYS A 20 8.10 2.62 18.86
CA LYS A 20 8.43 2.57 17.44
C LYS A 20 7.43 1.63 16.76
N THR A 21 6.42 2.20 16.12
CA THR A 21 5.52 1.45 15.26
C THR A 21 6.26 1.16 13.97
N ILE A 22 6.52 -0.12 13.67
CA ILE A 22 7.01 -0.51 12.35
C ILE A 22 5.77 -0.62 11.46
N MET A 23 5.73 0.23 10.42
CA MET A 23 4.67 0.21 9.42
C MET A 23 5.13 -0.66 8.26
N GLU A 24 4.39 -1.74 8.02
CA GLU A 24 4.53 -2.57 6.83
C GLU A 24 3.49 -2.16 5.80
N TYR A 25 3.85 -2.20 4.51
CA TYR A 25 2.95 -1.91 3.39
C TYR A 25 2.83 -3.11 2.46
N LYS A 26 1.62 -3.34 1.97
CA LYS A 26 1.32 -4.32 0.93
C LYS A 26 0.64 -3.61 -0.24
N VAL A 27 1.15 -3.82 -1.45
CA VAL A 27 0.64 -3.22 -2.68
C VAL A 27 0.29 -4.32 -3.67
N ILE A 28 -0.95 -4.33 -4.14
CA ILE A 28 -1.48 -5.42 -4.98
C ILE A 28 -2.15 -4.82 -6.22
N PRO A 29 -1.88 -5.33 -7.44
CA PRO A 29 -2.57 -4.89 -8.63
C PRO A 29 -4.06 -5.22 -8.58
N PHE A 30 -4.90 -4.25 -8.91
CA PHE A 30 -6.33 -4.46 -9.13
C PHE A 30 -6.61 -4.49 -10.63
N VAL A 31 -6.87 -5.70 -11.15
CA VAL A 31 -7.32 -5.92 -12.52
C VAL A 31 -8.72 -6.50 -12.46
N ALA A 32 -9.73 -5.65 -12.67
CA ALA A 32 -11.10 -6.10 -12.73
C ALA A 32 -11.28 -7.03 -13.94
N THR A 33 -11.70 -8.26 -13.71
CA THR A 33 -12.08 -9.18 -14.78
C THR A 33 -13.54 -8.95 -15.10
N ALA A 34 -13.84 -8.60 -16.34
CA ALA A 34 -15.22 -8.45 -16.78
C ALA A 34 -15.41 -9.16 -18.12
N ASN A 35 -16.29 -10.14 -18.12
CA ASN A 35 -16.88 -10.74 -19.30
C ASN A 35 -17.65 -9.60 -20.01
N GLN A 36 -17.57 -9.47 -21.33
CA GLN A 36 -18.20 -8.35 -22.06
C GLN A 36 -19.72 -8.20 -21.78
N GLN A 37 -20.40 -9.26 -21.33
CA GLN A 37 -21.82 -9.22 -20.98
C GLN A 37 -22.13 -8.64 -19.59
N ASN A 38 -21.15 -8.54 -18.68
CA ASN A 38 -21.36 -8.20 -17.26
C ASN A 38 -20.46 -7.04 -16.78
N MET A 39 -20.04 -6.14 -17.68
CA MET A 39 -19.38 -4.89 -17.29
C MET A 39 -20.40 -3.90 -16.71
N SER A 40 -20.62 -3.97 -15.41
CA SER A 40 -21.30 -2.92 -14.66
C SER A 40 -20.39 -2.36 -13.57
N ALA A 41 -20.53 -1.07 -13.27
CA ALA A 41 -19.81 -0.44 -12.17
C ALA A 41 -20.03 -1.18 -10.84
N LYS A 42 -21.22 -1.76 -10.67
CA LYS A 42 -21.57 -2.61 -9.52
C LYS A 42 -20.66 -3.84 -9.42
N ASN A 43 -20.51 -4.60 -10.50
CA ASN A 43 -19.69 -5.82 -10.49
C ASN A 43 -18.20 -5.50 -10.26
N ILE A 44 -17.72 -4.37 -10.75
CA ILE A 44 -16.35 -3.90 -10.51
C ILE A 44 -16.17 -3.51 -9.04
N ALA A 45 -17.15 -2.79 -8.46
CA ALA A 45 -17.12 -2.42 -7.05
C ALA A 45 -17.15 -3.64 -6.13
N GLU A 46 -17.96 -4.67 -6.45
CA GLU A 46 -18.00 -5.93 -5.70
C GLU A 46 -16.65 -6.68 -5.77
N GLN A 47 -15.96 -6.67 -6.91
CA GLN A 47 -14.62 -7.27 -7.02
C GLN A 47 -13.60 -6.54 -6.14
N LEU A 48 -13.62 -5.21 -6.12
CA LEU A 48 -12.74 -4.41 -5.27
C LEU A 48 -13.04 -4.65 -3.79
N ASP A 49 -14.31 -4.64 -3.40
CA ASP A 49 -14.76 -4.91 -2.03
C ASP A 49 -14.33 -6.29 -1.55
N ASN A 50 -14.47 -7.32 -2.39
CA ASN A 50 -14.01 -8.68 -2.06
C ASN A 50 -12.49 -8.74 -1.87
N LEU A 51 -11.71 -8.08 -2.72
CA LEU A 51 -10.25 -8.01 -2.58
C LEU A 51 -9.85 -7.33 -1.26
N ILE A 52 -10.51 -6.22 -0.91
CA ILE A 52 -10.29 -5.52 0.35
C ILE A 52 -10.61 -6.45 1.53
N LYS A 53 -11.78 -7.09 1.52
CA LYS A 53 -12.24 -8.00 2.59
C LYS A 53 -11.27 -9.14 2.86
N VAL A 54 -10.74 -9.77 1.81
CA VAL A 54 -9.77 -10.86 1.94
C VAL A 54 -8.55 -10.40 2.74
N HIS A 55 -7.98 -9.25 2.39
CA HIS A 55 -6.77 -8.77 3.07
C HIS A 55 -7.05 -8.15 4.44
N THR A 56 -8.22 -7.56 4.66
CA THR A 56 -8.62 -7.11 6.00
C THR A 56 -8.79 -8.27 6.96
N ASN A 57 -9.26 -9.43 6.48
CA ASN A 57 -9.33 -10.65 7.29
C ASN A 57 -7.94 -11.19 7.66
N ASP A 58 -6.92 -10.92 6.84
CA ASP A 58 -5.50 -11.22 7.13
C ASP A 58 -4.84 -10.19 8.08
N GLY A 59 -5.62 -9.24 8.60
CA GLY A 59 -5.17 -8.20 9.51
C GLY A 59 -4.48 -7.03 8.83
N TRP A 60 -4.72 -6.80 7.54
CA TRP A 60 -4.27 -5.60 6.83
C TRP A 60 -5.32 -4.50 6.88
N GLU A 61 -4.89 -3.25 6.96
CA GLU A 61 -5.76 -2.09 6.89
C GLU A 61 -5.74 -1.52 5.46
N TYR A 62 -6.91 -1.35 4.86
CA TYR A 62 -7.01 -0.70 3.55
C TYR A 62 -6.68 0.79 3.66
N ILE A 63 -5.77 1.27 2.81
CA ILE A 63 -5.43 2.69 2.73
C ILE A 63 -6.16 3.35 1.56
N ARG A 64 -5.89 2.89 0.33
CA ARG A 64 -6.39 3.53 -0.90
C ARG A 64 -6.20 2.66 -2.15
N LEU A 65 -6.85 3.08 -3.23
CA LEU A 65 -6.53 2.71 -4.61
C LEU A 65 -5.62 3.78 -5.22
N GLU A 66 -4.46 3.38 -5.73
CA GLU A 66 -3.43 4.26 -6.30
C GLU A 66 -3.21 3.94 -7.78
N SER A 67 -3.04 4.96 -8.61
CA SER A 67 -2.74 4.81 -10.03
C SER A 67 -1.26 5.04 -10.30
N VAL A 68 -0.51 3.98 -10.61
CA VAL A 68 0.92 4.05 -10.89
C VAL A 68 1.13 4.13 -12.40
N SER A 69 1.62 5.28 -12.89
CA SER A 69 1.96 5.49 -14.28
C SER A 69 3.42 5.11 -14.56
N THR A 70 3.67 4.38 -15.64
CA THR A 70 5.00 3.95 -16.05
C THR A 70 5.16 4.00 -17.57
N TYR A 71 6.41 4.02 -18.02
CA TYR A 71 6.77 3.95 -19.43
C TYR A 71 7.22 2.53 -19.79
N ILE A 72 6.54 1.91 -20.74
CA ILE A 72 6.95 0.63 -21.32
C ILE A 72 7.93 0.93 -22.45
N GLN A 73 9.16 0.41 -22.34
CA GLN A 73 10.18 0.60 -23.36
C GLN A 73 9.80 -0.09 -24.68
N PRO A 74 10.24 0.46 -25.83
CA PRO A 74 10.01 -0.17 -27.12
C PRO A 74 10.67 -1.55 -27.18
N VAL A 75 10.02 -2.47 -27.89
CA VAL A 75 10.64 -3.75 -28.27
C VAL A 75 11.17 -3.60 -29.69
N GLU A 76 12.49 -3.71 -29.84
CA GLU A 76 13.14 -3.73 -31.14
C GLU A 76 12.87 -5.08 -31.82
N GLY A 77 12.16 -5.05 -32.95
CA GLY A 77 11.95 -6.21 -33.80
C GLY A 77 13.13 -6.44 -34.74
N CYS A 78 13.33 -7.68 -35.18
CA CYS A 78 14.33 -7.99 -36.19
C CYS A 78 13.85 -7.44 -37.55
N PHE A 79 14.63 -6.57 -38.20
CA PHE A 79 14.33 -5.97 -39.51
C PHE A 79 12.99 -5.22 -39.63
N GLY A 80 12.57 -4.53 -38.56
CA GLY A 80 11.34 -3.71 -38.59
C GLY A 80 10.03 -4.52 -38.55
N LEU A 81 10.10 -5.86 -38.57
CA LEU A 81 8.95 -6.72 -38.31
C LEU A 81 8.83 -6.98 -36.81
N GLY A 82 7.65 -6.67 -36.25
CA GLY A 82 7.38 -6.85 -34.83
C GLY A 82 7.86 -5.72 -33.91
N HIS A 83 8.22 -4.55 -34.47
CA HIS A 83 8.51 -3.37 -33.66
C HIS A 83 7.26 -2.96 -32.87
N LYS A 84 7.39 -2.85 -31.55
CA LYS A 84 6.37 -2.28 -30.67
C LYS A 84 6.91 -0.96 -30.11
N PRO A 85 6.30 0.19 -30.43
CA PRO A 85 6.75 1.47 -29.90
C PRO A 85 6.55 1.49 -28.38
N GLY A 86 7.42 2.20 -27.67
CA GLY A 86 7.25 2.43 -26.24
C GLY A 86 6.05 3.34 -25.99
N TYR A 87 5.37 3.13 -24.87
CA TYR A 87 4.14 3.86 -24.53
C TYR A 87 4.01 4.06 -23.02
N MET A 88 3.30 5.11 -22.63
CA MET A 88 2.88 5.29 -21.24
C MET A 88 1.68 4.41 -20.93
N THR A 89 1.69 3.77 -19.76
CA THR A 89 0.57 3.02 -19.24
C THR A 89 0.41 3.26 -17.74
N SER A 90 -0.76 2.93 -17.20
CA SER A 90 -1.06 3.09 -15.79
C SER A 90 -1.68 1.83 -15.23
N TYR A 91 -1.26 1.44 -14.03
CA TYR A 91 -1.78 0.30 -13.29
C TYR A 91 -2.49 0.78 -12.02
N GLN A 92 -3.66 0.22 -11.75
CA GLN A 92 -4.37 0.44 -10.49
C GLN A 92 -3.85 -0.52 -9.43
N MET A 93 -3.47 0.01 -8.27
CA MET A 93 -2.87 -0.72 -7.17
C MET A 93 -3.64 -0.46 -5.88
N VAL A 94 -4.05 -1.51 -5.18
CA VAL A 94 -4.62 -1.41 -3.84
C VAL A 94 -3.49 -1.38 -2.83
N VAL A 95 -3.48 -0.37 -1.97
CA VAL A 95 -2.47 -0.18 -0.93
C VAL A 95 -3.07 -0.51 0.42
N PHE A 96 -2.39 -1.38 1.16
CA PHE A 96 -2.70 -1.74 2.53
C PHE A 96 -1.52 -1.44 3.46
N SER A 97 -1.80 -1.25 4.74
CA SER A 97 -0.79 -1.17 5.80
C SER A 97 -1.06 -2.14 6.94
N LYS A 98 -0.02 -2.43 7.70
CA LYS A 98 -0.12 -3.13 8.98
C LYS A 98 0.85 -2.51 9.97
N GLY A 99 0.37 -2.21 11.17
CA GLY A 99 1.21 -1.72 12.26
C GLY A 99 1.61 -2.87 13.17
N GLU A 100 2.91 -3.12 13.33
CA GLU A 100 3.41 -4.04 14.35
C GLU A 100 3.91 -3.29 15.58
N ASN A 101 3.48 -3.74 16.75
CA ASN A 101 3.99 -3.28 18.03
C ASN A 101 5.16 -4.18 18.43
N GLU A 102 6.35 -3.63 18.68
CA GLU A 102 7.59 -4.37 19.03
C GLU A 102 7.47 -5.39 20.19
N LYS A 103 6.38 -5.38 20.96
CA LYS A 103 6.13 -6.40 22.01
C LYS A 103 5.96 -7.83 21.48
N SER A 104 5.65 -8.05 20.19
CA SER A 104 5.49 -9.40 19.63
C SER A 104 6.80 -10.03 19.13
N ILE A 105 7.86 -9.25 18.92
CA ILE A 105 9.10 -9.73 18.29
C ILE A 105 10.03 -10.44 19.30
N ASN A 106 9.95 -10.08 20.58
CA ASN A 106 10.82 -10.63 21.63
C ASN A 106 10.23 -11.84 22.39
N SER A 107 9.12 -12.42 21.93
CA SER A 107 8.49 -13.58 22.59
C SER A 107 8.91 -14.93 22.00
N SER A 108 9.84 -14.95 21.04
CA SER A 108 10.19 -16.15 20.27
C SER A 108 11.64 -16.62 20.46
N TYR A 109 12.31 -16.19 21.53
CA TYR A 109 13.60 -16.72 21.97
C TYR A 109 13.53 -17.18 23.42
#